data_AF-A0A972RMD9-F1
#
_entry.id   AF-A0A972RMD9-F1
#
_cell.length_a   1.000
_cell.length_b   1.000
_cell.length_c   1.000
_cell.angle_alpha   90.00
_cell.angle_beta   90.00
_cell.angle_gamma   90.00
#
_symmetry.space_group_name_H-M   'P 1'
#
loop_
_entity.id
_entity.type
_entity.pdbx_description
1 polymer ?
#
loop_
_entity_poly.entity_id
_entity_poly.type
_entity_poly.pdbx_seq_one_letter_code
_entity_poly.pdbx_strand_id
1 'polypeptide(L)'
;MRWHDIEVVLDSVVITKRPIVVLDLDDVVFDTMQAIVNYVNKTYGKNYSINEARRWSIAYAPWVKDGTVPFHEAVQIFRKVAKAMIPLRKGAQEGIFYMQEQGAQVMFLTKRTIYIEEAAKKNLALYGLGDFPFVNAPFERGGKERVLRRLYMKGARIVMFVDDSPHNLEETHRMGFPVVRWDMPYNKMAPCDFSVSSWRELIILFEYLMNKYHRLFFA
;
A
#
# COMPACT_ATOMS: atom_id res chain seq x y z
N MET A 1 12.89 4.54 12.20
CA MET A 1 13.64 3.34 11.85
C MET A 1 14.93 3.79 11.18
N ARG A 2 16.09 3.34 11.65
CA ARG A 2 17.38 3.64 11.00
C ARG A 2 17.56 2.71 9.81
N TRP A 3 18.36 3.12 8.82
CA TRP A 3 18.58 2.29 7.62
C TRP A 3 19.03 0.86 7.97
N HIS A 4 19.88 0.71 8.98
CA HIS A 4 20.32 -0.59 9.50
C HIS A 4 19.17 -1.56 9.85
N ASP A 5 18.08 -1.06 10.47
CA ASP A 5 16.94 -1.90 10.85
C ASP A 5 16.21 -2.45 9.61
N ILE A 6 16.20 -1.66 8.52
CA ILE A 6 15.63 -2.08 7.22
C ILE A 6 16.52 -3.12 6.56
N GLU A 7 17.84 -3.03 6.72
CA GLU A 7 18.77 -4.05 6.20
C GLU A 7 18.48 -5.40 6.85
N VAL A 8 18.32 -5.43 8.18
CA VAL A 8 17.97 -6.65 8.92
C VAL A 8 16.66 -7.27 8.40
N VAL A 9 15.64 -6.46 8.15
CA VAL A 9 14.38 -6.94 7.58
C VAL A 9 14.59 -7.45 6.15
N LEU A 10 15.30 -6.71 5.29
CA LEU A 10 15.52 -7.14 3.92
C LEU A 10 16.46 -8.34 3.81
N ASP A 11 17.30 -8.57 4.80
CA ASP A 11 18.15 -9.75 4.92
C ASP A 11 17.36 -10.96 5.45
N SER A 12 16.28 -10.75 6.21
CA SER A 12 15.35 -11.82 6.61
C SER A 12 14.34 -12.18 5.50
N VAL A 13 14.12 -11.29 4.52
CA VAL A 13 13.37 -11.64 3.31
C VAL A 13 14.17 -12.66 2.51
N VAL A 14 13.74 -13.92 2.60
CA VAL A 14 14.28 -15.00 1.77
C VAL A 14 13.93 -14.70 0.31
N ILE A 15 14.92 -14.26 -0.46
CA ILE A 15 14.75 -14.08 -1.91
C ILE A 15 14.74 -15.46 -2.55
N THR A 16 13.55 -15.87 -2.97
CA THR A 16 13.36 -17.10 -3.74
C THR A 16 13.26 -16.78 -5.23
N LYS A 17 13.20 -17.82 -6.08
CA LYS A 17 12.84 -17.66 -7.49
C LYS A 17 11.35 -17.32 -7.70
N ARG A 18 10.56 -17.25 -6.63
CA ARG A 18 9.12 -16.97 -6.72
C ARG A 18 8.87 -15.50 -7.11
N PRO A 19 7.84 -15.24 -7.94
CA PRO A 19 7.35 -13.89 -8.17
C PRO A 19 7.01 -13.18 -6.86
N ILE A 20 7.35 -11.90 -6.74
CA ILE A 20 7.03 -11.06 -5.59
C ILE A 20 5.96 -10.04 -5.98
N VAL A 21 4.87 -9.99 -5.21
CA VAL A 21 3.86 -8.94 -5.25
C VAL A 21 4.08 -8.04 -4.04
N VAL A 22 4.32 -6.76 -4.30
CA VAL A 22 4.54 -5.75 -3.26
C VAL A 22 3.31 -4.86 -3.16
N LEU A 23 2.74 -4.73 -1.96
CA LEU A 23 1.51 -4.00 -1.70
C LEU A 23 1.77 -2.85 -0.72
N ASP A 24 1.31 -1.64 -1.03
CA ASP A 24 1.09 -0.64 0.01
C ASP A 24 -0.05 -1.08 0.94
N LEU A 25 -0.13 -0.44 2.11
CA LEU A 25 -1.16 -0.73 3.10
C LEU A 25 -2.32 0.25 3.05
N ASP A 26 -2.05 1.55 3.09
CA ASP A 26 -3.11 2.54 3.21
C ASP A 26 -3.83 2.66 1.88
N ASP A 27 -5.15 2.56 1.91
CA ASP A 27 -6.00 2.65 0.73
C ASP A 27 -5.75 1.59 -0.37
N VAL A 28 -4.93 0.57 -0.11
CA VAL A 28 -4.77 -0.62 -0.96
C VAL A 28 -5.25 -1.88 -0.21
N VAL A 29 -4.67 -2.15 0.95
CA VAL A 29 -5.05 -3.29 1.81
C VAL A 29 -6.11 -2.86 2.83
N PHE A 30 -5.87 -1.73 3.50
CA PHE A 30 -6.80 -1.13 4.46
C PHE A 30 -7.64 -0.04 3.80
N ASP A 31 -8.89 0.11 4.24
CA ASP A 31 -9.77 1.20 3.79
C ASP A 31 -9.55 2.47 4.63
N THR A 32 -8.30 2.93 4.68
CA THR A 32 -7.81 3.95 5.61
C THR A 32 -8.52 5.29 5.42
N MET A 33 -8.59 5.82 4.19
CA MET A 33 -9.23 7.12 3.95
C MET A 33 -10.72 7.07 4.22
N GLN A 34 -11.41 5.98 3.86
CA GLN A 34 -12.84 5.83 4.17
C GLN A 34 -13.08 5.74 5.67
N ALA A 35 -12.21 5.06 6.43
CA ALA A 35 -12.31 5.02 7.89
C ALA A 35 -12.16 6.42 8.51
N ILE A 36 -11.28 7.26 7.97
CA ILE A 36 -11.11 8.66 8.39
C ILE A 36 -12.35 9.49 8.05
N VAL A 37 -12.87 9.37 6.82
CA VAL A 37 -14.10 10.04 6.36
C VAL A 37 -15.26 9.68 7.29
N ASN A 38 -15.45 8.39 7.59
CA ASN A 38 -16.50 7.90 8.48
C ASN A 38 -16.35 8.47 9.89
N TYR A 39 -15.12 8.54 10.41
CA TYR A 39 -14.85 9.15 11.70
C TYR A 39 -15.25 10.63 11.72
N VAL A 40 -14.81 11.41 10.73
CA VAL A 40 -15.11 12.85 10.64
C VAL A 40 -16.62 13.07 10.48
N ASN A 41 -17.29 12.35 9.58
CA ASN A 41 -18.74 12.47 9.38
C ASN A 41 -19.51 12.20 10.67
N LYS A 42 -19.12 11.16 11.41
CA LYS A 42 -19.73 10.82 12.69
C LYS A 42 -19.45 11.87 13.77
N THR A 43 -18.21 12.37 13.87
CA THR A 43 -17.81 13.30 14.92
C THR A 43 -18.38 14.70 14.74
N TYR A 44 -18.46 15.20 13.51
CA TYR A 44 -18.84 16.60 13.23
C TYR A 44 -20.23 16.73 12.58
N GLY A 45 -20.98 15.64 12.44
CA GLY A 45 -22.32 15.66 11.83
C GLY A 45 -22.27 16.08 10.35
N LYS A 46 -21.31 15.54 9.60
CA LYS A 46 -21.04 15.87 8.19
C LYS A 46 -21.31 14.69 7.27
N ASN A 47 -21.23 14.93 5.96
CA ASN A 47 -21.44 13.92 4.92
C ASN A 47 -20.39 14.03 3.80
N TYR A 48 -19.11 14.08 4.17
CA TYR A 48 -18.00 14.03 3.22
C TYR A 48 -17.92 12.66 2.54
N SER A 49 -17.41 12.65 1.31
CA SER A 49 -17.12 11.47 0.52
C SER A 49 -15.62 11.40 0.19
N ILE A 50 -15.09 10.18 0.11
CA ILE A 50 -13.74 9.94 -0.40
C ILE A 50 -13.55 10.49 -1.83
N ASN A 51 -14.62 10.53 -2.64
CA ASN A 51 -14.59 11.04 -4.00
C ASN A 51 -14.29 12.55 -4.09
N GLU A 52 -14.41 13.28 -2.98
CA GLU A 52 -14.05 14.70 -2.91
C GLU A 52 -12.55 14.92 -2.68
N ALA A 53 -11.79 13.87 -2.38
CA ALA A 53 -10.35 13.96 -2.11
C ALA A 53 -9.56 14.30 -3.37
N ARG A 54 -9.00 15.52 -3.44
CA ARG A 54 -8.22 15.98 -4.60
C ARG A 54 -6.73 15.68 -4.50
N ARG A 55 -6.23 15.36 -3.31
CA ARG A 55 -4.82 14.98 -3.08
C ARG A 55 -4.75 13.85 -2.05
N TRP A 56 -3.68 13.07 -2.14
CA TRP A 56 -3.38 11.96 -1.22
C TRP A 56 -3.14 12.41 0.23
N SER A 57 -2.70 13.67 0.42
CA SER A 57 -2.35 14.18 1.75
C SER A 57 -3.59 14.71 2.48
N ILE A 58 -3.73 14.31 3.76
CA ILE A 58 -4.81 14.77 4.65
C ILE A 58 -4.88 16.30 4.79
N ALA A 59 -3.78 17.01 4.55
CA ALA A 59 -3.75 18.48 4.54
C ALA A 59 -4.69 19.11 3.49
N TYR A 60 -5.14 18.31 2.53
CA TYR A 60 -6.03 18.72 1.44
C TYR A 60 -7.38 17.99 1.48
N ALA A 61 -7.69 17.30 2.58
CA ALA A 61 -8.98 16.68 2.75
C ALA A 61 -10.09 17.75 2.76
N PRO A 62 -11.30 17.44 2.28
CA PRO A 62 -12.41 18.40 2.19
C PRO A 62 -12.72 19.12 3.52
N TRP A 63 -12.75 18.35 4.62
CA TRP A 63 -13.00 18.86 5.97
C TRP A 63 -11.89 19.74 6.55
N VAL A 64 -10.67 19.64 6.01
CA VAL A 64 -9.58 20.58 6.36
C VAL A 64 -9.70 21.85 5.52
N LYS A 65 -10.10 21.71 4.26
CA LYS A 65 -10.22 22.82 3.31
C LYS A 65 -11.39 23.75 3.61
N ASP A 66 -12.51 23.21 4.08
CA ASP A 66 -13.68 24.01 4.47
C ASP A 66 -13.62 24.54 5.91
N GLY A 67 -12.55 24.21 6.65
CA GLY A 67 -12.32 24.67 8.01
C GLY A 67 -13.06 23.90 9.11
N THR A 68 -13.78 22.83 8.77
CA THR A 68 -14.49 22.01 9.76
C THR A 68 -13.54 21.36 10.77
N VAL A 69 -12.38 20.89 10.31
CA VAL A 69 -11.35 20.30 11.17
C VAL A 69 -10.02 21.02 10.91
N PRO A 70 -9.47 21.72 11.92
CA PRO A 70 -8.12 22.28 11.85
C PRO A 70 -7.08 21.23 11.45
N PHE A 71 -6.06 21.63 10.68
CA PHE A 71 -5.04 20.70 10.17
C PHE A 71 -4.36 19.85 11.26
N HIS A 72 -4.00 20.46 12.39
CA HIS A 72 -3.36 19.75 13.50
C HIS A 72 -4.28 18.67 14.08
N GLU A 73 -5.58 18.94 14.17
CA GLU A 73 -6.59 17.99 14.62
C GLU A 73 -6.78 16.87 13.59
N ALA A 74 -6.80 17.19 12.29
CA ALA A 74 -6.87 16.17 11.24
C ALA A 74 -5.68 15.18 11.30
N VAL A 75 -4.48 15.66 11.62
CA VAL A 75 -3.31 14.78 11.87
C VAL A 75 -3.53 13.88 13.10
N GLN A 76 -4.16 14.39 14.17
CA GLN A 76 -4.49 13.56 15.33
C GLN A 76 -5.58 12.53 15.02
N ILE A 77 -6.60 12.90 14.21
CA ILE A 77 -7.62 11.97 13.73
C ILE A 77 -6.96 10.84 12.93
N PHE A 78 -6.08 11.16 11.98
CA PHE A 78 -5.32 10.16 11.23
C PHE A 78 -4.58 9.20 12.17
N ARG A 79 -3.83 9.75 13.14
CA ARG A 79 -3.09 8.92 14.13
C ARG A 79 -4.02 8.05 14.97
N LYS A 80 -5.18 8.57 15.36
CA LYS A 80 -6.18 7.84 16.15
C LYS A 80 -6.78 6.70 15.34
N VAL A 81 -7.20 6.96 14.11
CA VAL A 81 -7.74 5.95 13.19
C VAL A 81 -6.68 4.92 12.85
N ALA A 82 -5.45 5.33 12.55
CA ALA A 82 -4.35 4.43 12.20
C ALA A 82 -3.92 3.53 13.37
N LYS A 83 -4.21 3.92 14.62
CA LYS A 83 -4.02 3.10 15.82
C LYS A 83 -5.21 2.20 16.14
N ALA A 84 -6.37 2.47 15.55
CA ALA A 84 -7.55 1.63 15.68
C ALA A 84 -7.51 0.47 14.68
N MET A 85 -8.44 -0.47 14.82
CA MET A 85 -8.67 -1.51 13.82
C MET A 85 -9.27 -0.88 12.57
N ILE A 86 -8.47 -0.79 11.51
CA ILE A 86 -8.93 -0.29 10.20
C ILE A 86 -9.56 -1.46 9.43
N PRO A 87 -10.76 -1.30 8.85
CA PRO A 87 -11.34 -2.31 7.97
C PRO A 87 -10.41 -2.64 6.80
N LEU A 88 -10.39 -3.91 6.38
CA LEU A 88 -9.79 -4.27 5.10
C LEU A 88 -10.66 -3.77 3.95
N ARG A 89 -10.01 -3.46 2.83
CA ARG A 89 -10.73 -3.32 1.56
C ARG A 89 -11.37 -4.66 1.19
N LYS A 90 -12.57 -4.59 0.60
CA LYS A 90 -13.32 -5.77 0.18
C LYS A 90 -12.48 -6.66 -0.75
N GLY A 91 -12.30 -7.93 -0.36
CA GLY A 91 -11.53 -8.92 -1.12
C GLY A 91 -10.02 -8.89 -0.87
N ALA A 92 -9.51 -8.03 0.03
CA ALA A 92 -8.07 -7.92 0.26
C ALA A 92 -7.47 -9.19 0.84
N GLN A 93 -8.09 -9.73 1.89
CA GLN A 93 -7.60 -10.92 2.57
C GLN A 93 -7.58 -12.13 1.62
N GLU A 94 -8.71 -12.39 0.96
CA GLU A 94 -8.88 -13.49 0.03
C GLU A 94 -7.94 -13.35 -1.18
N GLY A 95 -7.78 -12.14 -1.70
CA GLY A 95 -6.86 -11.88 -2.81
C GLY A 95 -5.39 -12.10 -2.45
N ILE A 96 -4.98 -11.71 -1.25
CA ILE A 96 -3.61 -11.91 -0.77
C ILE A 96 -3.30 -13.41 -0.60
N PHE A 97 -4.20 -14.17 0.05
CA PHE A 97 -4.03 -15.61 0.19
C PHE A 97 -4.03 -16.31 -1.16
N TYR A 98 -4.94 -15.94 -2.06
CA TYR A 98 -4.98 -16.48 -3.42
C TYR A 98 -3.64 -16.28 -4.16
N MET A 99 -3.06 -15.07 -4.13
CA MET A 99 -1.76 -14.81 -4.75
C MET A 99 -0.65 -15.70 -4.17
N GLN A 100 -0.67 -15.93 -2.85
CA GLN A 100 0.27 -16.82 -2.18
C GLN A 100 0.10 -18.29 -2.59
N GLU A 101 -1.15 -18.76 -2.68
CA GLU A 101 -1.50 -20.11 -3.15
C GLU A 101 -1.06 -20.35 -4.60
N GLN A 102 -1.11 -19.31 -5.45
CA GLN A 102 -0.57 -19.33 -6.81
C GLN A 102 0.97 -19.25 -6.87
N GLY A 103 1.64 -19.39 -5.72
CA GLY A 103 3.09 -19.48 -5.62
C GLY A 103 3.82 -18.15 -5.62
N ALA A 104 3.12 -17.01 -5.53
CA ALA A 104 3.76 -15.72 -5.32
C ALA A 104 4.15 -15.52 -3.85
N GLN A 105 5.18 -14.72 -3.63
CA GLN A 105 5.48 -14.16 -2.32
C GLN A 105 4.82 -12.78 -2.24
N VAL A 106 3.92 -12.59 -1.29
CA VAL A 106 3.29 -11.28 -1.04
C VAL A 106 4.08 -10.56 0.06
N MET A 107 4.34 -9.27 -0.13
CA MET A 107 5.03 -8.42 0.83
C MET A 107 4.30 -7.09 0.99
N PHE A 108 4.20 -6.61 2.23
CA PHE A 108 3.74 -5.26 2.53
C PHE A 108 4.91 -4.28 2.57
N LEU A 109 4.79 -3.17 1.84
CA LEU A 109 5.78 -2.10 1.80
C LEU A 109 5.08 -0.75 2.03
N THR A 110 5.24 -0.20 3.23
CA THR A 110 4.57 1.04 3.67
C THR A 110 5.60 2.10 4.11
N LYS A 111 5.16 3.35 4.37
CA LYS A 111 5.96 4.41 5.02
C LYS A 111 5.21 4.91 6.25
N ARG A 112 5.66 4.57 7.46
CA ARG A 112 4.98 4.90 8.73
C ARG A 112 5.95 5.34 9.81
N THR A 113 5.45 6.11 10.79
CA THR A 113 6.17 6.32 12.06
C THR A 113 6.09 5.04 12.91
N ILE A 114 7.02 4.87 13.85
CA ILE A 114 7.16 3.62 14.63
C ILE A 114 5.86 3.21 15.35
N TYR A 115 5.15 4.17 15.96
CA TYR A 115 3.90 3.87 16.67
C TYR A 115 2.74 3.47 15.74
N ILE A 116 2.77 3.91 14.48
CA ILE A 116 1.75 3.55 13.49
C ILE A 116 2.11 2.21 12.85
N GLU A 117 3.39 1.89 12.74
CA GLU A 117 3.88 0.59 12.29
C GLU A 117 3.39 -0.55 13.20
N GLU A 118 3.55 -0.42 14.52
CA GLU A 118 3.10 -1.44 15.48
C GLU A 118 1.59 -1.70 15.39
N ALA A 119 0.80 -0.62 15.25
CA ALA A 119 -0.63 -0.72 15.06
C ALA A 119 -1.00 -1.41 13.74
N ALA A 120 -0.28 -1.10 12.64
CA ALA A 120 -0.50 -1.74 11.36
C ALA A 120 -0.18 -3.24 11.40
N LYS A 121 0.94 -3.64 12.03
CA LYS A 121 1.30 -5.05 12.25
C LYS A 121 0.25 -5.78 13.07
N LYS A 122 -0.24 -5.16 14.15
CA LYS A 122 -1.34 -5.71 14.96
C LYS A 122 -2.62 -5.88 14.14
N ASN A 123 -2.99 -4.89 13.31
CA ASN A 123 -4.15 -4.99 12.44
C ASN A 123 -4.00 -6.13 11.43
N LEU A 124 -2.85 -6.25 10.77
CA LEU A 124 -2.56 -7.38 9.87
C LEU A 124 -2.72 -8.72 10.58
N ALA A 125 -2.17 -8.86 11.79
CA ALA A 125 -2.29 -10.09 12.58
C ALA A 125 -3.76 -10.45 12.91
N LEU A 126 -4.60 -9.45 13.22
CA LEU A 126 -6.04 -9.66 13.47
C LEU A 126 -6.79 -10.21 12.25
N TYR A 127 -6.30 -9.92 11.04
CA TYR A 127 -6.83 -10.46 9.78
C TYR A 127 -6.08 -11.71 9.29
N GLY A 128 -5.24 -12.34 10.12
CA GLY A 128 -4.43 -13.50 9.71
C GLY A 128 -3.34 -13.18 8.68
N LEU A 129 -2.99 -11.90 8.52
CA LEU A 129 -1.96 -11.42 7.60
C LEU A 129 -0.64 -11.06 8.32
N GLY A 130 -0.51 -11.43 9.59
CA GLY A 130 0.63 -11.05 10.44
C GLY A 130 1.96 -11.68 10.06
N ASP A 131 1.93 -12.85 9.42
CA ASP A 131 3.12 -13.62 9.05
C ASP A 131 3.71 -13.22 7.69
N PHE A 132 3.02 -12.35 6.95
CA PHE A 132 3.52 -11.86 5.66
C PHE A 132 4.69 -10.89 5.90
N PRO A 133 5.73 -10.92 5.04
CA PRO A 133 6.82 -9.96 5.08
C PRO A 133 6.31 -8.52 5.10
N PHE A 134 6.73 -7.77 6.12
CA PHE A 134 6.35 -6.38 6.33
C PHE A 134 7.61 -5.52 6.35
N VAL A 135 7.65 -4.50 5.49
CA VAL A 135 8.76 -3.54 5.42
C VAL A 135 8.24 -2.13 5.61
N ASN A 136 8.74 -1.45 6.64
CA ASN A 136 8.55 -0.01 6.81
C ASN A 136 9.71 0.73 6.14
N ALA A 137 9.44 1.35 5.00
CA ALA A 137 10.42 2.13 4.26
C ALA A 137 10.84 3.39 5.04
N PRO A 138 12.05 3.93 4.78
CA PRO A 138 12.46 5.21 5.32
C PRO A 138 11.45 6.31 4.97
N PHE A 139 11.29 7.28 5.87
CA PHE A 139 10.35 8.39 5.69
C PHE A 139 10.85 9.44 4.69
N GLU A 140 12.11 9.35 4.26
CA GLU A 140 12.68 10.21 3.22
C GLU A 140 12.06 9.93 1.84
N ARG A 141 12.19 10.91 0.95
CA ARG A 141 11.81 10.75 -0.47
C ARG A 141 12.61 9.60 -1.09
N GLY A 142 11.96 8.76 -1.91
CA GLY A 142 12.59 7.54 -2.44
C GLY A 142 12.78 6.42 -1.42
N GLY A 143 12.19 6.47 -0.21
CA GLY A 143 12.33 5.39 0.77
C GLY A 143 11.89 4.01 0.25
N LYS A 144 10.72 3.93 -0.42
CA LYS A 144 10.24 2.69 -1.06
C LYS A 144 11.08 2.30 -2.26
N GLU A 145 11.48 3.28 -3.07
CA GLU A 145 12.40 3.10 -4.20
C GLU A 145 13.67 2.36 -3.76
N ARG A 146 14.29 2.81 -2.66
CA ARG A 146 15.52 2.21 -2.14
C ARG A 146 15.32 0.77 -1.69
N VAL A 147 14.17 0.45 -1.08
CA VAL A 147 13.79 -0.92 -0.72
C VAL A 147 13.65 -1.79 -1.98
N LEU A 148 12.87 -1.35 -2.96
CA LEU A 148 12.63 -2.09 -4.20
C LEU A 148 13.93 -2.31 -4.99
N ARG A 149 14.79 -1.28 -5.08
CA ARG A 149 16.12 -1.39 -5.69
C ARG A 149 16.95 -2.48 -5.03
N ARG A 150 16.95 -2.53 -3.69
CA ARG A 150 17.71 -3.52 -2.94
C ARG A 150 17.17 -4.92 -3.14
N LEU A 151 15.86 -5.10 -3.12
CA LEU A 151 15.23 -6.39 -3.45
C LEU A 151 15.68 -6.84 -4.84
N TYR A 152 15.59 -5.96 -5.84
CA TYR A 152 16.02 -6.26 -7.21
C TYR A 152 17.49 -6.64 -7.31
N MET A 153 18.39 -5.89 -6.66
CA MET A 153 19.83 -6.21 -6.64
C MET A 153 20.13 -7.56 -5.97
N LYS A 154 19.26 -8.03 -5.07
CA LYS A 154 19.35 -9.38 -4.48
C LYS A 154 18.74 -10.48 -5.37
N GLY A 155 18.30 -10.14 -6.59
CA GLY A 155 17.68 -11.08 -7.53
C GLY A 155 16.17 -11.26 -7.32
N ALA A 156 15.51 -10.39 -6.55
CA ALA A 156 14.06 -10.45 -6.38
C ALA A 156 13.34 -10.22 -7.70
N ARG A 157 12.35 -11.07 -7.99
CA ARG A 157 11.50 -10.94 -9.16
C ARG A 157 10.19 -10.24 -8.80
N ILE A 158 10.24 -8.91 -8.70
CA ILE A 158 9.04 -8.10 -8.45
C ILE A 158 8.18 -8.08 -9.71
N VAL A 159 7.02 -8.74 -9.67
CA VAL A 159 6.09 -8.79 -10.82
C VAL A 159 5.04 -7.70 -10.76
N MET A 160 4.84 -7.11 -9.58
CA MET A 160 3.81 -6.13 -9.33
C MET A 160 4.16 -5.30 -8.08
N PHE A 161 4.09 -3.98 -8.21
CA PHE A 161 4.06 -3.03 -7.10
C PHE A 161 2.72 -2.28 -7.13
N VAL A 162 1.92 -2.42 -6.07
CA VAL A 162 0.59 -1.81 -5.94
C VAL A 162 0.63 -0.68 -4.93
N ASP A 163 0.25 0.54 -5.33
CA ASP A 163 0.24 1.72 -4.48
C ASP A 163 -0.89 2.67 -4.92
N ASP A 164 -1.35 3.53 -4.03
CA ASP A 164 -2.33 4.57 -4.34
C ASP A 164 -1.64 5.96 -4.47
N SER A 165 -0.44 6.12 -3.92
CA SER A 165 0.18 7.42 -3.74
C SER A 165 0.91 7.88 -5.02
N PRO A 166 0.53 9.03 -5.62
CA PRO A 166 1.08 9.47 -6.91
C PRO A 166 2.61 9.53 -6.96
N HIS A 167 3.24 9.96 -5.87
CA HIS A 167 4.70 10.11 -5.82
C HIS A 167 5.42 8.76 -5.74
N ASN A 168 4.87 7.78 -5.02
CA ASN A 168 5.44 6.43 -4.98
C ASN A 168 5.27 5.74 -6.35
N LEU A 169 4.11 5.90 -6.98
CA LEU A 169 3.83 5.38 -8.32
C LEU A 169 4.82 5.94 -9.34
N GLU A 170 5.02 7.26 -9.34
CA GLU A 170 5.98 7.93 -10.22
C GLU A 170 7.43 7.50 -9.98
N GLU A 171 7.87 7.49 -8.73
CA GLU A 171 9.24 7.09 -8.37
C GLU A 171 9.51 5.63 -8.78
N THR A 172 8.60 4.71 -8.47
CA THR A 172 8.76 3.28 -8.80
C THR A 172 8.67 3.03 -10.30
N HIS A 173 7.76 3.70 -11.02
CA HIS A 173 7.62 3.53 -12.47
C HIS A 173 8.88 4.00 -13.21
N ARG A 174 9.50 5.10 -12.79
CA ARG A 174 10.78 5.57 -13.36
C ARG A 174 11.94 4.59 -13.20
N MET A 175 11.87 3.67 -12.24
CA MET A 175 12.87 2.61 -12.08
C MET A 175 12.69 1.45 -13.06
N GLY A 176 11.57 1.41 -13.80
CA GLY A 176 11.23 0.29 -14.68
C GLY A 176 10.62 -0.91 -13.95
N PHE A 177 10.12 -0.74 -12.72
CA PHE A 177 9.34 -1.79 -12.06
C PHE A 177 7.89 -1.81 -12.58
N PRO A 178 7.24 -2.98 -12.67
CA PRO A 178 5.81 -3.05 -12.99
C PRO A 178 4.97 -2.38 -11.90
N VAL A 179 4.30 -1.29 -12.24
CA VAL A 179 3.48 -0.48 -11.33
C VAL A 179 2.00 -0.66 -11.64
N VAL A 180 1.25 -1.03 -10.60
CA VAL A 180 -0.20 -1.09 -10.62
C VAL A 180 -0.74 0.00 -9.72
N ARG A 181 -1.45 0.96 -10.31
CA ARG A 181 -2.12 2.01 -9.56
C ARG A 181 -3.41 1.48 -8.98
N TRP A 182 -3.55 1.56 -7.66
CA TRP A 182 -4.85 1.43 -7.01
C TRP A 182 -5.64 2.72 -7.22
N ASP A 183 -6.74 2.65 -7.96
CA ASP A 183 -7.45 3.81 -8.44
C ASP A 183 -8.12 4.61 -7.31
N MET A 184 -7.66 5.84 -7.13
CA MET A 184 -8.20 6.80 -6.18
C MET A 184 -8.53 8.12 -6.91
N PRO A 185 -9.43 8.96 -6.36
CA PRO A 185 -9.82 10.22 -6.99
C PRO A 185 -8.62 11.15 -7.28
N TYR A 186 -7.59 11.12 -6.44
CA TYR A 186 -6.44 12.01 -6.53
C TYR A 186 -5.25 11.50 -7.36
N ASN A 187 -5.28 10.26 -7.85
CA ASN A 187 -4.11 9.65 -8.52
C ASN A 187 -4.32 9.32 -10.00
N LYS A 188 -5.43 9.75 -10.61
CA LYS A 188 -5.81 9.43 -12.00
C LYS A 188 -4.77 9.77 -13.07
N MET A 189 -3.90 10.74 -12.80
CA MET A 189 -2.81 11.13 -13.71
C MET A 189 -1.44 10.56 -13.31
N ALA A 190 -1.35 9.80 -12.22
CA ALA A 190 -0.09 9.19 -11.81
C ALA A 190 0.31 8.10 -12.82
N PRO A 191 1.60 8.02 -13.21
CA PRO A 191 2.07 7.02 -14.17
C PRO A 191 1.97 5.60 -13.58
N CYS A 192 1.57 4.66 -14.43
CA CYS A 192 1.44 3.24 -14.10
C CYS A 192 1.39 2.39 -15.38
N ASP A 193 1.72 1.10 -15.27
CA ASP A 193 1.51 0.14 -16.35
C ASP A 193 0.05 -0.33 -16.40
N PHE A 194 -0.57 -0.45 -15.22
CA PHE A 194 -1.96 -0.89 -15.07
C PHE A 194 -2.66 -0.08 -13.98
N SER A 195 -3.98 -0.01 -14.07
CA SER A 195 -4.86 0.65 -13.10
C SER A 195 -5.96 -0.31 -12.70
N VAL A 196 -6.24 -0.42 -11.39
CA VAL A 196 -7.30 -1.28 -10.86
C VAL A 196 -8.07 -0.55 -9.77
N SER A 197 -9.37 -0.80 -9.68
CA SER A 197 -10.28 -0.16 -8.73
C SER A 197 -10.82 -1.12 -7.66
N SER A 198 -10.49 -2.41 -7.80
CA SER A 198 -10.94 -3.45 -6.88
C SER A 198 -9.96 -4.61 -6.80
N TRP A 199 -10.05 -5.38 -5.71
CA TRP A 199 -9.25 -6.60 -5.52
C TRP A 199 -9.55 -7.67 -6.57
N ARG A 200 -10.78 -7.72 -7.08
CA ARG A 200 -11.15 -8.62 -8.19
C ARG A 200 -10.35 -8.31 -9.46
N GLU A 201 -10.26 -7.03 -9.83
CA GLU A 201 -9.48 -6.60 -10.99
C GLU A 201 -7.98 -6.86 -10.77
N LEU A 202 -7.49 -6.63 -9.55
CA LEU A 202 -6.10 -6.91 -9.18
C LEU A 202 -5.74 -8.40 -9.32
N ILE A 203 -6.63 -9.31 -8.91
CA ILE A 203 -6.44 -10.75 -9.04
C ILE A 203 -6.40 -11.16 -10.51
N ILE A 204 -7.33 -10.68 -11.34
CA ILE A 204 -7.34 -10.96 -12.79
C ILE A 204 -6.05 -10.48 -13.45
N LEU A 205 -5.57 -9.28 -13.08
CA LEU A 205 -4.32 -8.75 -13.57
C LEU A 205 -3.13 -9.60 -13.12
N PHE A 206 -3.12 -10.04 -11.86
CA PHE A 206 -2.09 -10.92 -11.32
C PHE A 206 -2.01 -12.24 -12.12
N GLU A 207 -3.14 -12.90 -12.39
CA GLU A 207 -3.19 -14.13 -13.19
C GLU A 207 -2.63 -13.92 -14.60
N TYR A 208 -3.02 -12.82 -15.26
CA TYR A 208 -2.50 -12.46 -16.57
C TYR A 208 -0.98 -12.29 -16.54
N LEU A 209 -0.46 -11.55 -15.56
CA LEU A 209 0.97 -11.33 -15.41
C LEU A 209 1.70 -12.65 -15.14
N MET A 210 1.21 -13.47 -14.21
CA MET A 210 1.79 -14.78 -13.89
C MET A 210 1.87 -15.69 -15.12
N ASN A 211 0.82 -15.75 -15.94
CA ASN A 211 0.80 -16.53 -17.18
C ASN A 211 1.82 -16.00 -18.21
N LYS A 212 1.88 -14.68 -18.40
CA LYS A 212 2.87 -14.05 -19.29
C LYS A 212 4.30 -14.35 -18.83
N TYR A 213 4.52 -14.29 -17.53
CA TYR A 213 5.80 -14.49 -16.86
C TYR A 213 6.23 -15.95 -16.76
N HIS A 214 5.30 -16.90 -16.72
CA HIS A 214 5.63 -18.32 -16.79
C HIS A 214 6.25 -18.65 -18.17
N ARG A 215 5.65 -18.12 -19.24
CA ARG A 215 6.15 -18.34 -20.61
C ARG A 215 7.55 -17.76 -20.84
N LEU A 216 7.89 -16.64 -20.20
CA LEU A 216 9.19 -15.99 -20.41
C LEU A 216 10.36 -16.65 -19.68
N PHE A 217 10.09 -17.48 -18.67
CA PHE A 217 11.14 -18.01 -17.78
C PHE A 217 11.25 -19.53 -17.80
N PHE A 218 10.28 -20.23 -18.39
CA PHE A 218 10.26 -21.68 -18.50
C PHE A 218 10.13 -22.19 -19.95
N ALA A 219 10.19 -21.29 -20.94
CA ALA A 219 10.39 -21.64 -22.34
C ALA A 219 11.86 -21.42 -22.70
#